data_AF-A0A662VIB7-F1
#
_entry.id   AF-A0A662VIB7-F1
#
_cell.length_a   1.000
_cell.length_b   1.000
_cell.length_c   1.000
_cell.angle_alpha   90.00
_cell.angle_beta   90.00
_cell.angle_gamma   90.00
#
_symmetry.space_group_name_H-M   'P 1'
#
loop_
_entity.id
_entity.type
_entity.pdbx_description
1 polymer ?
#
loop_
_entity_poly.entity_id
_entity_poly.type
_entity_poly.pdbx_seq_one_letter_code
_entity_poly.pdbx_strand_id
1 'polypeptide(L)'
;MKIAKDTTDHKPYLITDMHPAEIIEKYQEILKHKGFDHLEIVEKYDPLTDRNVLVTKVVARDPLSVGGVRNSLRDLLKGHCWEARIKYHHCYTYDRGLIPGMLYKIKNGNIELVEYTPDEQVIEKITEVYKDEPELIDELMEWIKLFQTPVP
;
A
#
# COMPACT_ATOMS: atom_id res chain seq x y z
N MET A 1 18.14 -9.73 -17.32
CA MET A 1 17.18 -9.18 -16.34
C MET A 1 16.92 -7.72 -16.68
N LYS A 2 15.68 -7.35 -17.03
CA LYS A 2 15.30 -5.94 -17.21
C LYS A 2 14.83 -5.40 -15.86
N ILE A 3 15.36 -4.27 -15.41
CA ILE A 3 14.94 -3.61 -14.18
C ILE A 3 13.96 -2.50 -14.57
N ALA A 4 12.71 -2.62 -14.11
CA ALA A 4 11.74 -1.53 -14.20
C ALA A 4 11.98 -0.55 -13.06
N LYS A 5 11.95 0.76 -13.36
CA LYS A 5 11.94 1.80 -12.34
C LYS A 5 10.50 2.24 -12.07
N ASP A 6 10.26 2.77 -10.89
CA ASP A 6 9.00 3.45 -10.60
C ASP A 6 8.81 4.65 -11.53
N THR A 7 7.60 4.78 -12.08
CA THR A 7 7.15 5.89 -12.95
C THR A 7 5.95 6.63 -12.36
N THR A 8 5.57 6.32 -11.11
CA THR A 8 4.34 6.79 -10.47
C THR A 8 4.55 7.95 -9.50
N ASP A 9 5.81 8.39 -9.35
CA ASP A 9 6.24 9.37 -8.33
C ASP A 9 5.78 8.97 -6.93
N HIS A 10 5.76 7.67 -6.63
CA HIS A 10 5.42 7.20 -5.30
C HIS A 10 6.47 7.69 -4.32
N LYS A 11 6.01 8.12 -3.14
CA LYS A 11 6.86 8.70 -2.10
C LYS A 11 6.58 8.03 -0.76
N PRO A 12 7.60 7.86 0.09
CA PRO A 12 7.42 7.32 1.43
C PRO A 12 6.56 8.27 2.27
N TYR A 13 5.77 7.70 3.18
CA TYR A 13 4.90 8.47 4.07
C TYR A 13 4.65 7.77 5.39
N LEU A 14 4.00 8.50 6.29
CA LEU A 14 3.29 7.98 7.46
C LEU A 14 1.91 8.64 7.52
N ILE A 15 1.01 8.11 8.36
CA ILE A 15 -0.31 8.71 8.58
C ILE A 15 -0.47 9.16 10.03
N THR A 16 -1.27 10.19 10.26
CA THR A 16 -1.63 10.72 11.58
C THR A 16 -3.10 11.17 11.58
N ASP A 17 -3.72 11.11 12.74
CA ASP A 17 -5.09 11.56 13.02
C ASP A 17 -5.14 13.08 13.27
N MET A 18 -3.98 13.72 13.42
CA MET A 18 -3.88 15.17 13.51
C MET A 18 -4.32 15.83 12.21
N HIS A 19 -5.15 16.86 12.33
CA HIS A 19 -5.56 17.67 11.18
C HIS A 19 -4.35 18.48 10.64
N PRO A 20 -4.24 18.75 9.32
CA PRO A 20 -3.09 19.48 8.77
C PRO A 20 -2.87 20.86 9.42
N ALA A 21 -3.95 21.56 9.78
CA ALA A 21 -3.87 22.83 10.49
C ALA A 21 -3.19 22.71 11.87
N GLU A 22 -3.46 21.63 12.61
CA GLU A 22 -2.80 21.37 13.89
C GLU A 22 -1.31 21.08 13.72
N ILE A 23 -0.94 20.31 12.69
CA ILE A 23 0.46 20.05 12.35
C ILE A 23 1.17 21.38 12.02
N ILE A 24 0.52 22.24 11.24
CA ILE A 24 1.06 23.55 10.90
C ILE A 24 1.22 24.39 12.17
N GLU A 25 0.21 24.54 13.01
CA GLU A 25 0.31 25.44 14.17
C GLU A 25 1.26 24.95 15.25
N LYS A 26 1.25 23.64 15.55
CA LYS A 26 1.88 23.08 16.75
C LYS A 26 3.15 22.26 16.48
N TYR A 27 3.34 21.77 15.25
CA TYR A 27 4.45 20.88 14.88
C TYR A 27 5.28 21.47 13.73
N GLN A 28 5.65 22.74 13.85
CA GLN A 28 6.45 23.47 12.86
C GLN A 28 7.78 22.79 12.50
N GLU A 29 8.34 21.98 13.39
CA GLU A 29 9.51 21.14 13.15
C GLU A 29 9.31 20.12 12.03
N ILE A 30 8.08 19.64 11.81
CA ILE A 30 7.73 18.73 10.72
C ILE A 30 7.89 19.45 9.39
N LEU A 31 7.31 20.66 9.27
CA LEU A 31 7.38 21.47 8.06
C LEU A 31 8.82 21.91 7.72
N LYS A 32 9.66 22.07 8.75
CA LYS A 32 11.07 22.43 8.62
C LYS A 32 11.99 21.23 8.40
N HIS A 33 11.47 20.01 8.52
CA HIS A 33 12.27 18.80 8.36
C HIS A 33 12.76 18.68 6.91
N LYS A 34 14.06 18.44 6.70
CA LYS A 34 14.68 18.41 5.35
C LYS A 34 14.02 17.42 4.37
N GLY A 35 13.48 16.34 4.91
CA GLY A 35 12.81 15.29 4.16
C GLY A 35 11.29 15.38 4.18
N PHE A 36 10.71 16.45 4.73
CA PHE A 36 9.29 16.73 4.54
C PHE A 36 9.04 17.14 3.09
N ASP A 37 7.95 16.62 2.51
CA ASP A 37 7.51 16.97 1.15
C ASP A 37 6.23 17.80 1.20
N HIS A 38 5.12 17.21 1.65
CA HIS A 38 3.82 17.89 1.81
C HIS A 38 2.87 17.08 2.71
N LEU A 39 1.67 17.63 2.95
CA LEU A 39 0.57 16.97 3.66
C LEU A 39 -0.58 16.70 2.67
N GLU A 40 -1.19 15.52 2.78
CA GLU A 40 -2.40 15.13 2.04
C GLU A 40 -3.47 14.66 3.03
N ILE A 41 -4.74 14.97 2.77
CA ILE A 41 -5.84 14.30 3.49
C ILE A 41 -6.24 13.07 2.67
N VAL A 42 -6.27 11.91 3.32
CA VAL A 42 -6.65 10.64 2.69
C VAL A 42 -7.73 9.94 3.53
N GLU A 43 -8.59 9.20 2.86
CA GLU A 43 -9.57 8.34 3.51
C GLU A 43 -8.93 6.98 3.84
N LYS A 44 -9.15 6.48 5.05
CA LYS A 44 -8.71 5.16 5.51
C LYS A 44 -9.87 4.48 6.23
N TYR A 45 -9.98 3.17 6.09
CA TYR A 45 -10.92 2.37 6.87
C TYR A 45 -10.36 2.15 8.28
N ASP A 46 -11.16 2.47 9.31
CA ASP A 46 -10.87 2.15 10.71
C ASP A 46 -11.58 0.85 11.12
N PRO A 47 -10.85 -0.27 11.28
CA PRO A 47 -11.45 -1.55 11.61
C PRO A 47 -12.05 -1.61 13.02
N LEU A 48 -11.68 -0.70 13.93
CA LEU A 48 -12.21 -0.69 15.30
C LEU A 48 -13.61 -0.10 15.37
N THR A 49 -13.90 0.87 14.51
CA THR A 49 -15.19 1.58 14.47
C THR A 49 -16.01 1.28 13.22
N ASP A 50 -15.52 0.38 12.36
CA ASP A 50 -16.17 -0.09 11.13
C ASP A 50 -16.66 1.05 10.23
N ARG A 51 -15.78 2.03 10.01
CA ARG A 51 -16.08 3.20 9.18
C ARG A 51 -14.84 3.78 8.54
N ASN A 52 -15.04 4.53 7.48
CA ASN A 52 -13.99 5.35 6.92
C ASN A 52 -13.75 6.61 7.76
N VAL A 53 -12.48 6.96 7.93
CA VAL A 53 -12.01 8.15 8.62
C VAL A 53 -11.05 8.92 7.72
N LEU A 54 -11.06 10.25 7.85
CA LEU A 54 -10.06 11.10 7.20
C LEU A 54 -8.83 11.20 8.10
N VAL A 55 -7.67 10.92 7.53
CA VAL A 55 -6.37 11.05 8.20
C VAL A 55 -5.44 11.93 7.39
N THR A 56 -4.45 12.53 8.04
CA THR A 56 -3.40 13.26 7.36
C THR A 56 -2.25 12.32 7.01
N LYS A 57 -1.96 12.20 5.72
CA LYS A 57 -0.76 11.57 5.20
C LYS A 57 0.37 12.60 5.15
N VAL A 58 1.45 12.33 5.88
CA VAL A 58 2.66 13.15 5.88
C VAL A 58 3.65 12.54 4.91
N VAL A 59 3.79 13.17 3.73
CA VAL A 59 4.65 12.67 2.65
C VAL A 59 6.08 13.12 2.88
N ALA A 60 7.01 12.20 2.70
CA ALA A 60 8.44 12.41 2.87
C ALA A 60 9.18 12.23 1.54
N ARG A 61 10.35 12.86 1.43
CA ARG A 61 11.23 12.78 0.26
C ARG A 61 12.06 11.50 0.21
N ASP A 62 12.26 10.86 1.36
CA ASP A 62 13.06 9.65 1.47
C ASP A 62 12.61 8.78 2.66
N PRO A 63 12.85 7.45 2.62
CA PRO A 63 12.38 6.55 3.67
C PRO A 63 12.99 6.79 5.05
N LEU A 64 14.23 7.26 5.14
CA LEU A 64 14.90 7.52 6.41
C LEU A 64 14.26 8.70 7.14
N SER A 65 13.74 9.66 6.37
CA SER A 65 12.98 10.80 6.90
C SER A 65 11.64 10.39 7.53
N VAL A 66 10.98 9.33 7.05
CA VAL A 66 9.80 8.77 7.72
C VAL A 66 10.19 8.18 9.08
N GLY A 67 11.23 7.36 9.10
CA GLY A 67 11.72 6.71 10.32
C GLY A 67 13.05 5.99 10.11
N GLY A 68 13.79 5.79 11.21
CA GLY A 68 15.05 5.03 11.19
C GLY A 68 16.29 5.85 11.54
N VAL A 69 16.15 7.17 11.61
CA VAL A 69 17.16 8.09 12.18
C VAL A 69 16.52 8.92 13.29
N ARG A 70 17.35 9.49 14.17
CA ARG A 70 16.89 10.45 15.18
C ARG A 70 16.31 11.68 14.50
N ASN A 71 15.30 12.29 15.11
CA ASN A 71 14.56 13.45 14.59
C ASN A 71 13.85 13.17 13.27
N SER A 72 13.50 11.91 13.00
CA SER A 72 12.63 11.55 11.87
C SER A 72 11.21 12.08 12.07
N LEU A 73 10.41 12.16 11.01
CA LEU A 73 9.02 12.64 11.08
C LEU A 73 8.19 11.85 12.11
N ARG A 74 8.41 10.54 12.20
CA ARG A 74 7.82 9.68 13.24
C ARG A 74 8.18 10.11 14.66
N ASP A 75 9.43 10.48 14.91
CA ASP A 75 9.87 10.92 16.23
C ASP A 75 9.25 12.28 16.58
N LEU A 76 9.13 13.19 15.60
CA LEU A 76 8.56 14.52 15.77
C LEU A 76 7.04 14.47 16.08
N LEU A 77 6.32 13.49 15.52
CA LEU A 77 4.91 13.24 15.81
C LEU A 77 4.66 12.55 17.16
N LYS A 78 5.72 12.25 17.93
CA LYS A 78 5.66 11.77 19.33
C LYS A 78 4.72 10.58 19.56
N GLY A 79 4.60 9.69 18.57
CA GLY A 79 3.77 8.49 18.67
C GLY A 79 2.33 8.63 18.17
N HIS A 80 1.89 9.82 17.74
CA HIS A 80 0.60 10.04 17.07
C HIS A 80 0.69 9.75 15.57
N CYS A 81 1.20 8.58 15.20
CA CYS A 81 1.31 8.19 13.81
C CYS A 81 1.22 6.68 13.62
N TRP A 82 0.67 6.28 12.47
CA TRP A 82 0.58 4.90 12.01
C TRP A 82 1.33 4.74 10.68
N GLU A 83 1.48 3.49 10.23
CA GLU A 83 2.24 3.10 9.03
C GLU A 83 3.73 3.53 9.02
N ALA A 84 4.20 4.25 10.04
CA ALA A 84 5.56 4.79 10.16
C ALA A 84 6.66 3.75 10.44
N ARG A 85 6.33 2.45 10.45
CA ARG A 85 7.28 1.33 10.63
C ARG A 85 7.30 0.38 9.44
N ILE A 86 6.50 0.66 8.40
CA ILE A 86 6.48 -0.13 7.17
C ILE A 86 7.70 0.25 6.33
N LYS A 87 8.47 -0.75 5.87
CA LYS A 87 9.61 -0.50 4.97
C LYS A 87 9.10 0.09 3.65
N TYR A 88 9.82 1.05 3.08
CA TYR A 88 9.33 1.75 1.89
C TYR A 88 8.99 0.84 0.71
N HIS A 89 9.81 -0.17 0.42
CA HIS A 89 9.50 -1.12 -0.66
C HIS A 89 8.21 -1.91 -0.38
N HIS A 90 7.87 -2.22 0.88
CA HIS A 90 6.58 -2.83 1.20
C HIS A 90 5.43 -1.85 1.01
N CYS A 91 5.59 -0.60 1.46
CA CYS A 91 4.60 0.46 1.24
C CYS A 91 4.30 0.65 -0.24
N TYR A 92 5.35 0.77 -1.08
CA TYR A 92 5.23 0.81 -2.53
C TYR A 92 4.50 -0.44 -3.08
N THR A 93 4.88 -1.64 -2.65
CA THR A 93 4.23 -2.89 -3.07
C THR A 93 2.74 -2.90 -2.72
N TYR A 94 2.36 -2.49 -1.51
CA TYR A 94 0.97 -2.47 -1.06
C TYR A 94 0.14 -1.45 -1.84
N ASP A 95 0.62 -0.21 -1.95
CA ASP A 95 -0.11 0.87 -2.64
C ASP A 95 -0.24 0.62 -4.14
N ARG A 96 0.74 -0.08 -4.74
CA ARG A 96 0.72 -0.46 -6.15
C ARG A 96 -0.03 -1.77 -6.42
N GLY A 97 -0.47 -2.49 -5.38
CA GLY A 97 -1.10 -3.80 -5.51
C GLY A 97 -0.19 -4.84 -6.17
N LEU A 98 1.13 -4.71 -5.99
CA LEU A 98 2.08 -5.65 -6.58
C LEU A 98 2.13 -6.92 -5.73
N ILE A 99 1.99 -8.05 -6.39
CA ILE A 99 2.09 -9.40 -5.82
C ILE A 99 3.44 -9.98 -6.24
N PRO A 100 4.43 -10.05 -5.33
CA PRO A 100 5.73 -10.66 -5.63
C PRO A 100 5.59 -12.12 -6.07
N GLY A 101 6.35 -12.52 -7.08
CA GLY A 101 6.30 -13.88 -7.64
C GLY A 101 5.32 -14.05 -8.81
N MET A 102 4.45 -13.08 -9.07
CA MET A 102 3.59 -13.09 -10.25
C MET A 102 4.29 -12.53 -11.49
N LEU A 103 3.78 -12.89 -12.68
CA LEU A 103 4.29 -12.40 -13.95
C LEU A 103 3.73 -11.01 -14.27
N TYR A 104 4.61 -10.10 -14.71
CA TYR A 104 4.23 -8.75 -15.11
C TYR A 104 4.78 -8.40 -16.49
N LYS A 105 4.06 -7.53 -17.19
CA LYS A 105 4.52 -6.88 -18.42
C LYS A 105 4.67 -5.38 -18.20
N ILE A 106 5.63 -4.78 -18.89
CA ILE A 106 5.81 -3.33 -18.89
C ILE A 106 5.11 -2.76 -20.12
N LYS A 107 4.08 -1.93 -19.90
CA LYS A 107 3.34 -1.25 -20.97
C LYS A 107 3.33 0.25 -20.70
N ASN A 108 3.91 1.04 -21.61
CA ASN A 108 4.02 2.50 -21.49
C ASN A 108 4.65 2.97 -20.16
N GLY A 109 5.63 2.22 -19.65
CA GLY A 109 6.29 2.51 -18.37
C GLY A 109 5.58 1.92 -17.14
N ASN A 110 4.31 1.52 -17.26
CA ASN A 110 3.55 0.93 -16.17
C ASN A 110 3.78 -0.58 -16.07
N ILE A 111 3.82 -1.08 -14.83
CA ILE A 111 3.87 -2.51 -14.50
C ILE A 111 2.42 -3.01 -14.45
N GLU A 112 2.06 -3.89 -15.40
CA GLU A 112 0.73 -4.51 -15.48
C GLU A 112 0.84 -6.00 -15.17
N LEU A 113 -0.02 -6.50 -14.28
CA LEU A 113 -0.13 -7.93 -13.99
C LEU A 113 -0.50 -8.69 -15.26
N VAL A 114 0.17 -9.80 -15.53
CA VAL A 114 -0.27 -10.74 -16.55
C VAL A 114 -1.29 -11.65 -15.90
N GLU A 115 -2.57 -11.39 -16.20
CA GLU A 115 -3.68 -12.22 -15.72
C GLU A 115 -3.45 -13.68 -16.11
N TYR A 116 -3.57 -14.57 -15.12
CA TYR A 116 -3.63 -16.00 -15.32
C TYR A 116 -5.08 -16.44 -15.18
N THR A 117 -5.57 -17.24 -16.13
CA THR A 117 -6.89 -17.86 -16.05
C THR A 117 -6.68 -19.35 -15.76
N PRO A 118 -7.18 -19.88 -14.63
CA PRO A 118 -7.15 -21.31 -14.35
C PRO A 118 -7.90 -22.12 -15.40
N ASP A 119 -7.53 -23.39 -15.55
CA ASP A 119 -8.24 -24.32 -16.42
C ASP A 119 -9.71 -24.44 -16.00
N GLU A 120 -10.60 -24.58 -16.98
CA GLU A 120 -12.06 -24.66 -16.77
C GLU A 120 -12.46 -25.76 -15.76
N GLN A 121 -11.79 -26.92 -15.83
CA GLN A 121 -12.01 -28.02 -14.88
C GLN A 121 -11.71 -27.65 -13.42
N VAL A 122 -10.77 -26.74 -13.18
CA VAL A 122 -10.44 -26.25 -11.83
C VAL A 122 -11.55 -25.31 -11.35
N ILE A 123 -12.01 -24.42 -12.22
CA ILE A 123 -13.09 -23.46 -11.94
C ILE A 123 -14.39 -24.21 -11.61
N GLU A 124 -14.75 -25.20 -12.42
CA GLU A 124 -15.92 -26.06 -12.20
C GLU A 124 -15.87 -26.76 -10.84
N LYS A 125 -14.72 -27.36 -10.50
CA LYS A 125 -14.54 -28.05 -9.21
C LYS A 125 -14.69 -27.10 -8.02
N ILE A 126 -14.10 -25.91 -8.08
CA ILE A 126 -14.23 -24.92 -7.00
C ILE A 126 -15.69 -24.50 -6.85
N THR A 127 -16.36 -24.21 -7.96
CA THR A 127 -17.77 -23.80 -7.97
C THR A 127 -18.67 -24.90 -7.40
N GLU A 128 -18.40 -26.18 -7.73
CA GLU A 128 -19.16 -27.31 -7.20
C GLU A 128 -18.94 -27.52 -5.70
N VAL A 129 -17.69 -27.44 -5.24
CA VAL A 129 -17.33 -27.65 -3.82
C VAL A 129 -17.91 -26.55 -2.92
N TYR A 130 -17.92 -25.31 -3.39
CA TYR A 130 -18.36 -24.14 -2.62
C TYR A 130 -19.73 -23.60 -3.05
N LYS A 131 -20.56 -24.42 -3.71
CA LYS A 131 -21.89 -24.02 -4.22
C LYS A 131 -22.84 -23.45 -3.16
N ASP A 132 -22.68 -23.91 -1.91
CA ASP A 132 -23.52 -23.51 -0.78
C ASP A 132 -22.98 -22.23 -0.08
N GLU A 133 -21.78 -21.77 -0.48
CA GLU A 133 -21.09 -20.58 0.04
C GLU A 133 -20.69 -19.65 -1.12
N PRO A 134 -21.65 -19.13 -1.91
CA PRO A 134 -21.38 -18.35 -3.12
C PRO A 134 -20.58 -17.07 -2.84
N GLU A 135 -20.70 -16.52 -1.63
CA GLU A 135 -19.95 -15.34 -1.18
C GLU A 135 -18.44 -15.58 -1.16
N LEU A 136 -17.98 -16.83 -1.00
CA LEU A 136 -16.55 -17.17 -1.02
C LEU A 136 -15.99 -17.40 -2.41
N ILE A 137 -16.84 -17.63 -3.42
CA ILE A 137 -16.38 -18.01 -4.76
C ILE A 137 -15.49 -16.91 -5.36
N ASP A 138 -15.87 -15.65 -5.23
CA ASP A 138 -15.11 -14.52 -5.78
C ASP A 138 -13.71 -14.44 -5.15
N GLU A 139 -13.60 -14.59 -3.82
CA GLU A 139 -12.31 -14.60 -3.13
C GLU A 139 -11.47 -15.80 -3.57
N LEU A 140 -12.04 -17.00 -3.56
CA LEU A 140 -11.37 -18.24 -3.97
C LEU A 140 -10.85 -18.16 -5.41
N MET A 141 -11.60 -17.48 -6.29
CA MET A 141 -11.19 -17.24 -7.67
C MET A 141 -9.98 -16.31 -7.78
N GLU A 142 -9.80 -15.35 -6.88
CA GLU A 142 -8.56 -14.55 -6.81
C GLU A 142 -7.39 -15.41 -6.30
N TRP A 143 -7.60 -16.22 -5.25
CA TRP A 143 -6.57 -17.09 -4.69
C TRP A 143 -6.08 -18.17 -5.67
N ILE A 144 -7.00 -18.82 -6.40
CA ILE A 144 -6.63 -19.92 -7.30
C ILE A 144 -5.75 -19.45 -8.46
N LYS A 145 -5.96 -18.21 -8.93
CA LYS A 145 -5.09 -17.60 -9.94
C LYS A 145 -3.65 -17.55 -9.44
N LEU A 146 -3.45 -17.14 -8.19
CA LEU A 146 -2.13 -17.08 -7.56
C LEU A 146 -1.50 -18.46 -7.41
N PHE A 147 -2.27 -19.47 -7.00
CA PHE A 147 -1.75 -20.82 -6.74
C PHE A 147 -1.46 -21.62 -8.01
N GLN A 148 -2.20 -21.38 -9.09
CA GLN A 148 -2.04 -22.10 -10.36
C GLN A 148 -1.14 -21.35 -11.36
N THR A 149 -0.77 -20.10 -11.07
CA THR A 149 0.18 -19.36 -11.92
C THR A 149 1.52 -20.08 -11.94
N PRO A 150 2.07 -20.43 -13.12
CA PRO A 150 3.38 -21.02 -13.22
C PRO A 150 4.46 -20.10 -12.65
N VAL A 151 5.44 -20.68 -11.97
CA VAL A 151 6.58 -19.92 -11.44
C VAL A 151 7.36 -19.29 -12.62
N PRO A 152 7.62 -17.97 -12.59
CA PRO A 152 8.37 -17.27 -13.65
C PRO A 152 9.83 -17.71 -13.82
#